data_AF-A0A2B4SPY8-F1
#
_entry.id   AF-A0A2B4SPY8-F1
#
_cell.length_a   1.000
_cell.length_b   1.000
_cell.length_c   1.000
_cell.angle_alpha   90.00
_cell.angle_beta   90.00
_cell.angle_gamma   90.00
#
_symmetry.space_group_name_H-M   'P 1'
#
loop_
_entity.id
_entity.type
_entity.pdbx_description
1 polymer ?
#
loop_
_entity_poly.entity_id
_entity_poly.type
_entity_poly.pdbx_seq_one_letter_code
_entity_poly.pdbx_strand_id
1 'polypeptide(L)'
;MRVKILEKWLNLTKGAVCFGGGGSEYATLVAPIEGFLMSIKLTHVSGLSSCERNSPQYNSMWGCSRSHPVHGGSPFNVVITTAPRNDTLFPTHFFLEDNKGSYWYDKPEVGPNSPEIILTDPSNPVYVTTNQELRVWFGEDLSNPGVKKQGGRVCITARAWYKH
;
A
#
# COMPACT_ATOMS: atom_id res chain seq x y z
N MET A 1 11.35 28.88 -18.57
CA MET A 1 11.23 28.94 -17.10
C MET A 1 11.30 27.52 -16.56
N ARG A 2 12.40 27.15 -15.88
CA ARG A 2 12.44 25.87 -15.14
C ARG A 2 11.71 26.09 -13.83
N VAL A 3 10.53 25.51 -13.67
CA VAL A 3 9.88 25.45 -12.36
C VAL A 3 10.78 24.57 -11.48
N LYS A 4 11.45 25.18 -10.51
CA LYS A 4 12.05 24.44 -9.40
C LYS A 4 10.87 23.88 -8.60
N ILE A 5 10.42 22.68 -8.94
CA ILE A 5 9.54 21.93 -8.07
C ILE A 5 10.43 21.52 -6.89
N LEU A 6 10.35 22.29 -5.81
CA LEU A 6 10.91 21.92 -4.53
C LEU A 6 10.36 20.52 -4.21
N GLU A 7 11.28 19.58 -4.08
CA GLU A 7 11.19 18.34 -3.32
C GLU A 7 10.09 18.36 -2.23
N LYS A 8 8.84 18.04 -2.62
CA LYS A 8 7.67 18.14 -1.75
C LYS A 8 6.78 16.93 -1.95
N TRP A 9 6.44 16.29 -0.84
CA TRP A 9 5.38 15.30 -0.76
C TRP A 9 4.04 15.92 -1.18
N LEU A 10 3.48 15.44 -2.28
CA LEU A 10 2.18 15.89 -2.81
C LEU A 10 1.06 14.95 -2.35
N ASN A 11 -0.07 15.49 -1.93
CA ASN A 11 -1.20 14.68 -1.49
C ASN A 11 -1.81 13.93 -2.68
N LEU A 12 -2.04 12.62 -2.51
CA LEU A 12 -2.77 11.79 -3.47
C LEU A 12 -4.25 11.64 -3.09
N THR A 13 -4.61 12.02 -1.86
CA THR A 13 -5.98 11.96 -1.34
C THR A 13 -6.39 13.32 -0.78
N LYS A 14 -7.68 13.65 -0.88
CA LYS A 14 -8.25 14.86 -0.27
C LYS A 14 -8.62 14.68 1.21
N GLY A 15 -8.73 13.42 1.65
CA GLY A 15 -9.09 13.03 3.01
C GLY A 15 -8.77 11.55 3.24
N ALA A 16 -9.36 10.98 4.30
CA ALA A 16 -9.22 9.57 4.60
C ALA A 16 -9.93 8.71 3.54
N VAL A 17 -9.22 7.73 3.00
CA VAL A 17 -9.75 6.70 2.09
C VAL A 17 -9.46 5.33 2.69
N CYS A 18 -10.33 4.36 2.48
CA CYS A 18 -10.23 3.07 3.16
C CYS A 18 -10.20 1.90 2.18
N PHE A 19 -9.55 0.82 2.59
CA PHE A 19 -9.44 -0.45 1.85
C PHE A 19 -9.63 -1.63 2.80
N GLY A 20 -9.95 -2.80 2.24
CA GLY A 20 -10.39 -3.99 2.97
C GLY A 20 -11.84 -3.89 3.45
N GLY A 21 -12.22 -4.67 4.45
CA GLY A 21 -13.61 -4.74 4.94
C GLY A 21 -14.45 -5.86 4.35
N GLY A 22 -13.80 -6.91 3.84
CA GLY A 22 -14.47 -8.17 3.53
C GLY A 22 -14.91 -8.37 2.08
N GLY A 23 -14.24 -7.69 1.16
CA GLY A 23 -14.34 -7.88 -0.28
C GLY A 23 -13.16 -7.20 -0.97
N SER A 24 -13.13 -7.22 -2.30
CA SER A 24 -12.10 -6.58 -3.14
C SER A 24 -12.17 -5.05 -3.14
N GLU A 25 -12.21 -4.47 -1.95
CA GLU A 25 -12.32 -3.04 -1.72
C GLU A 25 -10.93 -2.42 -1.63
N TYR A 26 -10.63 -1.57 -2.59
CA TYR A 26 -9.41 -0.78 -2.64
C TYR A 26 -9.68 0.67 -2.26
N ALA A 27 -8.62 1.35 -1.82
CA ALA A 27 -8.63 2.79 -1.66
C ALA A 27 -8.06 3.45 -2.92
N THR A 28 -8.76 4.46 -3.42
CA THR A 28 -8.32 5.23 -4.59
C THR A 28 -7.35 6.35 -4.19
N LEU A 29 -6.23 6.41 -4.90
CA LEU A 29 -5.27 7.51 -4.89
C LEU A 29 -5.28 8.17 -6.27
N VAL A 30 -5.13 9.50 -6.33
CA VAL A 30 -5.12 10.23 -7.60
C VAL A 30 -3.82 11.02 -7.72
N ALA A 31 -3.05 10.74 -8.77
CA ALA A 31 -1.82 11.49 -9.07
C ALA A 31 -2.16 12.96 -9.40
N PRO A 32 -1.72 13.94 -8.58
CA PRO A 32 -2.06 15.34 -8.82
C PRO A 32 -1.25 15.97 -9.96
N ILE A 33 -0.12 15.34 -10.33
CA ILE A 33 0.77 15.76 -11.40
C ILE A 33 1.30 14.52 -12.13
N GLU A 34 1.82 14.74 -13.33
CA GLU A 34 2.61 13.74 -14.04
C GLU A 34 4.10 13.78 -13.64
N GLY A 35 4.76 12.63 -13.74
CA GLY A 35 6.19 12.50 -13.43
C GLY A 35 6.59 11.10 -12.99
N PHE A 36 7.87 10.92 -12.69
CA PHE A 36 8.39 9.67 -12.17
C PHE A 36 8.09 9.57 -10.68
N LEU A 37 7.15 8.69 -10.33
CA LEU A 37 6.79 8.38 -8.95
C LEU A 37 7.92 7.56 -8.32
N MET A 38 8.55 8.13 -7.30
CA MET A 38 9.67 7.49 -6.58
C MET A 38 9.17 6.73 -5.36
N SER A 39 8.23 7.33 -4.63
CA SER A 39 7.76 6.82 -3.35
C SER A 39 6.33 7.23 -3.07
N ILE A 40 5.59 6.38 -2.36
CA ILE A 40 4.32 6.72 -1.75
C ILE A 40 4.44 6.53 -0.24
N LYS A 41 4.04 7.57 0.50
CA LYS A 41 3.84 7.51 1.94
C LYS A 41 2.37 7.28 2.24
N LEU A 42 2.08 6.25 3.02
CA LEU A 42 0.75 5.98 3.56
C LEU A 42 0.78 6.31 5.06
N THR A 43 -0.16 7.14 5.50
CA THR A 43 -0.33 7.48 6.92
C THR A 43 -1.65 6.88 7.40
N HIS A 44 -1.57 6.09 8.47
CA HIS A 44 -2.73 5.47 9.10
C HIS A 44 -3.64 6.53 9.71
N VAL A 45 -4.95 6.34 9.56
CA VAL A 45 -5.97 7.17 10.20
C VAL A 45 -6.76 6.35 11.20
N SER A 46 -7.26 5.19 10.80
CA SER A 46 -8.10 4.35 11.66
C SER A 46 -8.22 2.91 11.14
N GLY A 47 -8.72 2.03 12.01
CA GLY A 47 -9.01 0.64 11.66
C GLY A 47 -7.77 -0.25 11.67
N LEU A 48 -7.97 -1.54 11.49
CA LEU A 48 -6.93 -2.56 11.51
C LEU A 48 -7.22 -3.61 10.45
N SER A 49 -6.18 -4.26 9.94
CA SER A 49 -6.26 -5.48 9.16
C SER A 49 -6.70 -6.65 10.04
N SER A 50 -7.19 -7.72 9.39
CA SER A 50 -7.50 -9.00 10.05
C SER A 50 -6.86 -10.12 9.24
N CYS A 51 -5.57 -10.39 9.49
CA CYS A 51 -4.79 -11.40 8.76
C CYS A 51 -5.20 -12.85 9.09
N GLU A 52 -5.75 -13.08 10.29
CA GLU A 52 -6.22 -14.41 10.70
C GLU A 52 -7.60 -14.29 11.36
N ARG A 53 -8.53 -15.15 10.95
CA ARG A 53 -9.91 -15.13 11.42
C ARG A 53 -9.96 -15.52 12.91
N ASN A 54 -10.72 -14.77 13.69
CA ASN A 54 -10.89 -14.97 15.14
C ASN A 54 -9.60 -14.82 15.96
N SER A 55 -8.56 -14.21 15.40
CA SER A 55 -7.28 -13.96 16.07
C SER A 55 -6.96 -12.46 16.13
N PRO A 56 -7.75 -11.64 16.86
CA PRO A 56 -7.58 -10.19 16.89
C PRO A 56 -6.23 -9.73 17.46
N GLN A 57 -5.53 -10.59 18.22
CA GLN A 57 -4.18 -10.34 18.73
C GLN A 57 -3.13 -10.18 17.62
N TYR A 58 -3.43 -10.62 16.39
CA TYR A 58 -2.55 -10.49 15.23
C TYR A 58 -2.93 -9.34 14.29
N ASN A 59 -4.01 -8.63 14.58
CA ASN A 59 -4.42 -7.47 13.78
C ASN A 59 -3.36 -6.36 13.84
N SER A 60 -3.16 -5.66 12.72
CA SER A 60 -2.21 -4.56 12.66
C SER A 60 -2.67 -3.44 11.72
N MET A 61 -1.90 -2.38 11.58
CA MET A 61 -2.25 -1.28 10.66
C MET A 61 -1.98 -1.64 9.20
N TRP A 62 -1.01 -2.53 8.94
CA TRP A 62 -0.47 -2.75 7.58
C TRP A 62 -0.39 -4.23 7.15
N GLY A 63 -0.93 -5.17 7.91
CA GLY A 63 -0.91 -6.60 7.55
C GLY A 63 -1.19 -7.52 8.73
N CYS A 64 -0.14 -8.00 9.41
CA CYS A 64 -0.24 -8.91 10.55
C CYS A 64 0.75 -8.53 11.65
N SER A 65 0.59 -9.05 12.86
CA SER A 65 1.56 -8.88 13.94
C SER A 65 2.85 -9.66 13.65
N ARG A 66 4.00 -9.12 14.07
CA ARG A 66 5.29 -9.85 14.06
C ARG A 66 5.28 -11.11 14.93
N SER A 67 4.35 -11.23 15.88
CA SER A 67 4.17 -12.44 16.70
C SER A 67 3.37 -13.55 16.01
N HIS A 68 2.83 -13.31 14.81
CA HIS A 68 2.06 -14.31 14.09
C HIS A 68 2.98 -15.45 13.60
N PRO A 69 2.61 -16.73 13.78
CA PRO A 69 3.51 -17.86 13.47
C PRO A 69 3.88 -17.98 11.98
N VAL A 70 2.97 -17.63 11.08
CA VAL A 70 3.20 -17.66 9.61
C VAL A 70 3.74 -16.32 9.07
N HIS A 71 3.00 -15.23 9.29
CA HIS A 71 3.32 -13.91 8.71
C HIS A 71 4.28 -13.05 9.56
N GLY A 72 4.73 -13.51 10.72
CA GLY A 72 5.53 -12.69 11.64
C GLY A 72 6.88 -12.23 11.06
N GLY A 73 7.47 -13.05 10.18
CA GLY A 73 8.70 -12.74 9.45
C GLY A 73 8.51 -11.78 8.27
N SER A 74 7.29 -11.67 7.74
CA SER A 74 6.93 -10.78 6.62
C SER A 74 5.56 -10.15 6.87
N PRO A 75 5.44 -9.25 7.87
CA PRO A 75 4.16 -8.87 8.46
C PRO A 75 3.35 -7.86 7.64
N PHE A 76 3.87 -7.32 6.53
CA PHE A 76 3.17 -6.33 5.72
C PHE A 76 2.45 -6.99 4.55
N ASN A 77 1.26 -6.50 4.21
CA ASN A 77 0.47 -7.01 3.08
C ASN A 77 -0.21 -5.90 2.29
N VAL A 78 0.27 -4.66 2.38
CA VAL A 78 -0.30 -3.54 1.62
C VAL A 78 0.35 -3.46 0.24
N VAL A 79 -0.49 -3.37 -0.79
CA VAL A 79 -0.08 -3.32 -2.19
C VAL A 79 -0.68 -2.09 -2.86
N ILE A 80 0.09 -1.41 -3.70
CA ILE A 80 -0.35 -0.32 -4.57
C ILE A 80 -0.27 -0.78 -6.01
N THR A 81 -1.36 -0.62 -6.77
CA THR A 81 -1.45 -1.02 -8.18
C THR A 81 -1.90 0.13 -9.08
N THR A 82 -1.71 -0.02 -10.39
CA THR A 82 -2.30 0.85 -11.42
C THR A 82 -3.79 0.56 -11.63
N ALA A 83 -4.54 1.54 -12.11
CA ALA A 83 -5.85 1.32 -12.72
C ALA A 83 -5.77 1.34 -14.26
N PRO A 84 -6.65 0.61 -14.98
CA PRO A 84 -7.62 -0.36 -14.47
C PRO A 84 -7.04 -1.78 -14.31
N ARG A 85 -5.83 -2.03 -14.82
CA ARG A 85 -5.24 -3.37 -14.96
C ARG A 85 -4.75 -4.01 -13.66
N ASN A 86 -4.62 -3.24 -12.58
CA ASN A 86 -4.04 -3.69 -11.32
C ASN A 86 -2.59 -4.17 -11.45
N ASP A 87 -1.80 -3.54 -12.33
CA ASP A 87 -0.36 -3.82 -12.40
C ASP A 87 0.30 -3.34 -11.09
N THR A 88 1.05 -4.20 -10.41
CA THR A 88 1.65 -3.87 -9.12
C THR A 88 2.75 -2.83 -9.24
N LEU A 89 2.61 -1.73 -8.48
CA LEU A 89 3.61 -0.66 -8.35
C LEU A 89 4.44 -0.84 -7.09
N PHE A 90 3.80 -1.08 -5.95
CA PHE A 90 4.49 -1.28 -4.67
C PHE A 90 3.84 -2.39 -3.85
N PRO A 91 4.60 -3.17 -3.06
CA PRO A 91 6.06 -3.31 -3.19
C PRO A 91 6.42 -3.80 -4.61
N THR A 92 7.64 -3.53 -5.08
CA THR A 92 7.99 -3.84 -6.47
C THR A 92 8.12 -5.33 -6.73
N HIS A 93 8.05 -5.72 -8.01
CA HIS A 93 8.08 -7.12 -8.43
C HIS A 93 9.28 -7.90 -7.86
N PHE A 94 10.43 -7.24 -7.70
CA PHE A 94 11.61 -7.83 -7.07
C PHE A 94 11.33 -8.35 -5.65
N PHE A 95 10.65 -7.55 -4.81
CA PHE A 95 10.24 -7.99 -3.48
C PHE A 95 9.26 -9.17 -3.52
N LEU A 96 8.47 -9.29 -4.58
CA LEU A 96 7.47 -10.35 -4.73
C LEU A 96 8.07 -11.64 -5.28
N GLU A 97 9.05 -11.58 -6.19
CA GLU A 97 9.79 -12.73 -6.70
C GLU A 97 10.49 -13.49 -5.57
N ASP A 98 11.18 -12.77 -4.69
CA ASP A 98 11.82 -13.34 -3.50
C ASP A 98 10.80 -14.02 -2.56
N ASN A 99 9.57 -13.51 -2.55
CA ASN A 99 8.45 -14.06 -1.78
C ASN A 99 7.57 -15.03 -2.59
N LYS A 100 8.07 -15.59 -3.70
CA LYS A 100 7.37 -16.59 -4.54
C LYS A 100 5.99 -16.14 -5.01
N GLY A 101 5.84 -14.85 -5.32
CA GLY A 101 4.57 -14.23 -5.73
C GLY A 101 3.60 -13.93 -4.58
N SER A 102 4.00 -14.14 -3.33
CA SER A 102 3.24 -13.72 -2.15
C SER A 102 3.35 -12.20 -1.96
N TYR A 103 2.22 -11.55 -1.68
CA TYR A 103 2.18 -10.12 -1.30
C TYR A 103 2.55 -9.87 0.17
N TRP A 104 2.97 -10.89 0.92
CA TRP A 104 3.50 -10.72 2.27
C TRP A 104 4.99 -10.38 2.21
N TYR A 105 5.38 -9.25 2.79
CA TYR A 105 6.76 -8.77 2.78
C TYR A 105 7.18 -8.21 4.14
N ASP A 106 8.48 -8.11 4.36
CA ASP A 106 9.03 -7.39 5.51
C ASP A 106 9.45 -5.97 5.13
N LYS A 107 9.43 -5.09 6.14
CA LYS A 107 9.98 -3.75 6.05
C LYS A 107 10.80 -3.48 7.32
N PRO A 108 12.12 -3.68 7.31
CA PRO A 108 12.92 -3.77 8.54
C PRO A 108 13.01 -2.45 9.31
N GLU A 109 12.77 -1.30 8.67
CA GLU A 109 12.88 0.00 9.32
C GLU A 109 11.65 0.36 10.18
N VAL A 110 10.54 -0.37 10.05
CA VAL A 110 9.27 -0.06 10.73
C VAL A 110 8.49 -1.32 11.13
N GLY A 111 7.61 -1.18 12.12
CA GLY A 111 6.70 -2.25 12.54
C GLY A 111 5.35 -2.19 11.80
N PRO A 112 4.57 -3.29 11.81
CA PRO A 112 3.25 -3.34 11.18
C PRO A 112 2.17 -2.48 11.87
N ASN A 113 2.51 -1.86 13.00
CA ASN A 113 1.69 -0.87 13.73
C ASN A 113 2.28 0.56 13.70
N SER A 114 3.23 0.82 12.80
CA SER A 114 3.80 2.17 12.67
C SER A 114 2.73 3.14 12.16
N PRO A 115 2.71 4.41 12.59
CA PRO A 115 1.68 5.37 12.17
C PRO A 115 1.75 5.69 10.68
N GLU A 116 2.90 5.47 10.04
CA GLU A 116 3.09 5.62 8.61
C GLU A 116 4.09 4.60 8.05
N ILE A 117 3.94 4.31 6.77
CA ILE A 117 4.90 3.53 5.98
C ILE A 117 5.21 4.27 4.69
N ILE A 118 6.45 4.15 4.22
CA ILE A 118 6.88 4.63 2.92
C ILE A 118 7.22 3.41 2.07
N LEU A 119 6.55 3.31 0.92
CA LEU A 119 6.84 2.34 -0.12
C LEU A 119 7.63 3.06 -1.22
N THR A 120 8.78 2.51 -1.59
CA THR A 120 9.72 3.16 -2.50
C THR A 120 10.52 2.13 -3.28
N ASP A 121 10.83 2.44 -4.53
CA ASP A 121 11.82 1.74 -5.34
C ASP A 121 12.55 2.78 -6.20
N PRO A 122 13.64 3.34 -5.69
CA PRO A 122 14.37 4.38 -6.40
C PRO A 122 15.09 3.86 -7.66
N SER A 123 15.28 2.55 -7.80
CA SER A 123 15.94 1.93 -8.93
C SER A 123 15.01 1.75 -10.13
N ASN A 124 13.70 1.62 -9.88
CA ASN A 124 12.69 1.41 -10.92
C ASN A 124 11.52 2.41 -10.78
N PRO A 125 11.76 3.73 -11.00
CA PRO A 125 10.70 4.71 -10.87
C PRO A 125 9.64 4.54 -11.96
N VAL A 126 8.37 4.66 -11.59
CA VAL A 126 7.25 4.49 -12.53
C VAL A 126 6.71 5.85 -12.95
N TYR A 127 6.58 6.08 -14.25
CA TYR A 127 5.94 7.27 -14.76
C TYR A 127 4.42 7.19 -14.59
N VAL A 128 3.82 8.21 -13.99
CA VAL A 128 2.37 8.36 -13.88
C VAL A 128 1.92 9.66 -14.55
N THR A 129 0.70 9.68 -15.07
CA THR A 129 0.10 10.89 -15.65
C THR A 129 -0.77 11.63 -14.64
N THR A 130 -1.03 12.92 -14.92
CA THR A 130 -1.98 13.70 -14.10
C THR A 130 -3.36 13.06 -14.11
N ASN A 131 -4.00 12.98 -12.95
CA ASN A 131 -5.28 12.31 -12.70
C ASN A 131 -5.25 10.78 -12.88
N GLN A 132 -4.08 10.16 -13.03
CA GLN A 132 -3.99 8.70 -13.02
C GLN A 132 -4.44 8.15 -11.67
N GLU A 133 -5.36 7.18 -11.72
CA GLU A 133 -5.82 6.44 -10.55
C GLU A 133 -4.79 5.35 -10.19
N LEU A 134 -4.43 5.31 -8.92
CA LEU A 134 -3.74 4.20 -8.28
C LEU A 134 -4.64 3.60 -7.20
N ARG A 135 -4.42 2.34 -6.85
CA ARG A 135 -5.28 1.61 -5.92
C ARG A 135 -4.46 0.98 -4.80
N VAL A 136 -4.89 1.16 -3.56
CA VAL A 136 -4.30 0.50 -2.39
C VAL A 136 -5.16 -0.68 -1.98
N TRP A 137 -4.53 -1.83 -1.76
CA TRP A 137 -5.15 -3.10 -1.44
C TRP A 137 -4.48 -3.74 -0.22
N PHE A 138 -5.20 -4.64 0.43
CA PHE A 138 -4.54 -5.81 1.00
C PHE A 138 -4.22 -6.78 -0.13
N GLY A 139 -2.99 -7.28 -0.18
CA GLY A 139 -2.53 -8.22 -1.20
C GLY A 139 -3.39 -9.48 -1.26
N GLU A 140 -3.90 -9.93 -0.12
CA GLU A 140 -4.86 -11.03 -0.06
C GLU A 140 -6.18 -10.77 -0.79
N ASP A 141 -6.65 -9.52 -0.83
CA ASP A 141 -7.87 -9.12 -1.53
C ASP A 141 -7.61 -8.94 -3.04
N LEU A 142 -6.37 -8.57 -3.41
CA LEU A 142 -5.90 -8.48 -4.79
C LEU A 142 -5.74 -9.86 -5.44
N SER A 143 -5.22 -10.86 -4.70
CA SER A 143 -5.02 -12.22 -5.21
C SER A 143 -6.31 -12.99 -5.45
N ASN A 144 -7.34 -12.74 -4.64
CA ASN A 144 -8.59 -13.52 -4.67
C ASN A 144 -9.80 -12.58 -4.74
N PRO A 145 -10.00 -11.89 -5.87
CA PRO A 145 -11.09 -10.94 -5.97
C PRO A 145 -12.46 -11.62 -5.88
N GLY A 146 -13.41 -11.00 -5.19
CA GLY A 146 -14.80 -11.47 -5.09
C GLY A 146 -15.10 -12.44 -3.94
N VAL A 147 -14.10 -12.92 -3.21
CA VAL A 147 -14.33 -13.74 -2.01
C VAL A 147 -14.67 -12.84 -0.83
N LYS A 148 -15.91 -12.93 -0.32
CA LYS A 148 -16.29 -12.21 0.91
C LYS A 148 -15.52 -12.81 2.10
N LYS A 149 -14.68 -12.00 2.72
CA LYS A 149 -13.97 -12.35 3.96
C LYS A 149 -14.58 -11.58 5.14
N GLN A 150 -14.49 -12.09 6.36
CA GLN A 150 -14.59 -11.20 7.52
C GLN A 150 -13.22 -10.53 7.62
N GLY A 151 -13.09 -9.37 6.98
CA GLY A 151 -11.82 -8.67 6.81
C GLY A 151 -11.72 -7.43 7.67
N GLY A 152 -10.49 -7.09 8.07
CA GLY A 152 -10.18 -5.79 8.64
C GLY A 152 -10.31 -4.70 7.58
N ARG A 153 -10.61 -3.48 8.01
CA ARG A 153 -10.69 -2.29 7.17
C ARG A 153 -9.75 -1.24 7.72
N VAL A 154 -8.90 -0.69 6.87
CA VAL A 154 -7.93 0.35 7.24
C VAL A 154 -8.21 1.60 6.42
N CYS A 155 -8.19 2.74 7.09
CA CYS A 155 -8.32 4.06 6.47
C CYS A 155 -7.00 4.82 6.57
N ILE A 156 -6.63 5.49 5.49
CA ILE A 156 -5.34 6.15 5.30
C ILE A 156 -5.48 7.53 4.66
N THR A 157 -4.42 8.32 4.76
CA THR A 157 -4.11 9.37 3.78
C THR A 157 -2.83 9.00 3.04
N ALA A 158 -2.64 9.53 1.84
CA ALA A 158 -1.45 9.20 1.03
C ALA A 158 -0.80 10.44 0.43
N ARG A 159 0.53 10.40 0.34
CA ARG A 159 1.35 11.41 -0.32
C ARG A 159 2.38 10.75 -1.23
N ALA A 160 2.72 11.37 -2.34
CA ALA A 160 3.73 10.90 -3.28
C ALA A 160 4.94 11.84 -3.35
N TRP A 161 6.09 11.23 -3.61
CA TRP A 161 7.32 11.92 -3.98
C TRP A 161 7.64 11.64 -5.45
N TYR A 162 7.89 12.70 -6.20
CA TYR A 162 8.17 12.64 -7.64
C TYR A 162 9.61 13.08 -7.93
N LYS A 163 10.21 12.49 -8.95
CA LYS A 163 11.43 12.97 -9.59
C LYS A 163 11.07 13.52 -10.98
N HIS A 164 11.63 14.67 -11.32
CA HIS A 164 11.54 15.30 -12.63
C HIS A 164 12.87 15.17 -13.38
#